data_AF-A0A444W0L0-F1
#
_entry.id   AF-A0A444W0L0-F1
#
_cell.length_a   1.000
_cell.length_b   1.000
_cell.length_c   1.000
_cell.angle_alpha   90.00
_cell.angle_beta   90.00
_cell.angle_gamma   90.00
#
_symmetry.space_group_name_H-M   'P 1'
#
loop_
_entity.id
_entity.type
_entity.pdbx_description
1 polymer ?
#
loop_
_entity_poly.entity_id
_entity_poly.type
_entity_poly.pdbx_seq_one_letter_code
_entity_poly.pdbx_strand_id
1 'polypeptide(L)'
;MASSIEWTNRTWNPTTGCTKISKECDFCYAEKETFRKMHNPNLEKYRQGFDVVVEHSNTLQEPYSWKEPSTVFVNSMSDLFHKDISLDFIKKVFEVMNDTPQHTYQVLTKRHDILEKYSKELNWTDNIWMGVSVGNQIATRRIKSLVKCDAKHKFLSIEPFIEEIKEIDLKGIDWVIVGGESGSNEVRPMKEEWVLRIKEKCSEQNVSFFFKQWGKVRNNPNPNDPTINKLHRYHSKGGSELQGKVYWSNPSIEDDSMPTINLFGDEYLIMDELDDLVTIWELKSYLPFADQNLFENLKEDIIKNGLNDPILYITTSNGQKLVVEGHTRVMILKSLKKSKIATKELKETFNSIDEIKVWMVKHQVGRRNLSNVERIKLAWISKPTIEKLAKENLSKGGKKFSKNILAERTSKEIEKVDTYAEIANIANVGRSSVVRYSRILANASESIIDNLNKGNITIGSAYASLKSKETIIEEESSKEEIKTVESKQLDNVVVLQSIEEGKKKILNGDIDVIMIFNESDELNILKKNPKAKIGVVYLI
;
A
#
# COMPACT_ATOMS: atom_id res chain seq x y z
N MET A 1 -10.93 3.87 23.61
CA MET A 1 -10.33 4.52 22.42
C MET A 1 -10.60 3.66 21.20
N ALA A 2 -10.68 4.26 20.00
CA ALA A 2 -10.72 3.48 18.76
C ALA A 2 -9.43 2.67 18.61
N SER A 3 -9.57 1.41 18.18
CA SER A 3 -8.43 0.51 17.96
C SER A 3 -7.71 0.84 16.66
N SER A 4 -6.40 0.60 16.60
CA SER A 4 -5.63 0.59 15.35
C SER A 4 -5.50 -0.80 14.74
N ILE A 5 -6.24 -1.79 15.27
CA ILE A 5 -6.28 -3.16 14.78
C ILE A 5 -7.47 -3.27 13.84
N GLU A 6 -7.17 -3.66 12.61
CA GLU A 6 -8.01 -3.47 11.43
C GLU A 6 -9.38 -4.16 11.48
N TRP A 7 -9.50 -5.23 12.26
CA TRP A 7 -10.69 -6.08 12.36
C TRP A 7 -11.54 -5.84 13.61
N THR A 8 -11.26 -4.80 14.40
CA THR A 8 -11.98 -4.50 15.65
C THR A 8 -12.16 -3.01 15.86
N ASN A 9 -13.23 -2.58 16.53
CA ASN A 9 -13.47 -1.16 16.78
C ASN A 9 -12.68 -0.67 18.01
N ARG A 10 -12.50 -1.52 19.02
CA ARG A 10 -11.89 -1.16 20.31
C ARG A 10 -11.12 -2.33 20.91
N THR A 11 -10.23 -2.03 21.86
CA THR A 11 -9.56 -3.05 22.68
C THR A 11 -9.96 -2.89 24.13
N TRP A 12 -10.06 -4.02 24.82
CA TRP A 12 -10.31 -4.09 26.26
C TRP A 12 -9.33 -5.07 26.88
N ASN A 13 -8.54 -4.64 27.87
CA ASN A 13 -7.40 -5.41 28.36
C ASN A 13 -7.54 -5.73 29.86
N PRO A 14 -8.49 -6.56 30.30
CA PRO A 14 -8.73 -6.79 31.72
C PRO A 14 -7.53 -7.39 32.47
N THR A 15 -6.53 -7.92 31.75
CA THR A 15 -5.25 -8.37 32.32
C THR A 15 -4.07 -7.75 31.56
N THR A 16 -2.91 -7.66 32.19
CA THR A 16 -1.63 -7.32 31.53
C THR A 16 -0.56 -8.33 31.88
N GLY A 17 0.52 -8.32 31.11
CA GLY A 17 1.63 -9.25 31.26
C GLY A 17 1.35 -10.62 30.62
N CYS A 18 2.40 -11.29 30.18
CA CYS A 18 2.32 -12.59 29.54
C CYS A 18 3.68 -13.30 29.55
N THR A 19 3.67 -14.62 29.46
CA THR A 19 4.87 -15.43 29.18
C THR A 19 4.85 -16.00 27.77
N LYS A 20 6.01 -16.04 27.10
CA LYS A 20 6.18 -16.59 25.74
C LYS A 20 6.07 -18.13 25.78
N ILE A 21 5.29 -18.73 24.88
CA ILE A 21 5.06 -20.20 24.84
C ILE A 21 5.22 -20.85 23.48
N SER A 22 5.51 -20.08 22.44
CA SER A 22 5.71 -20.60 21.09
C SER A 22 6.53 -19.65 20.23
N LYS A 23 6.99 -20.13 19.06
CA LYS A 23 7.81 -19.34 18.12
C LYS A 23 7.13 -18.05 17.66
N GLU A 24 5.80 -18.02 17.64
CA GLU A 24 5.03 -16.81 17.35
C GLU A 24 5.30 -15.65 18.34
N CYS A 25 5.82 -15.95 19.54
CA CYS A 25 6.06 -14.97 20.58
C CYS A 25 7.46 -14.32 20.52
N ASP A 26 8.38 -14.80 19.68
CA ASP A 26 9.79 -14.36 19.67
C ASP A 26 9.93 -12.84 19.48
N PHE A 27 9.11 -12.25 18.61
CA PHE A 27 9.10 -10.81 18.29
C PHE A 27 7.78 -10.12 18.65
N CYS A 28 7.15 -10.55 19.75
CA CYS A 28 5.84 -10.08 20.18
C CYS A 28 5.74 -8.54 20.27
N TYR A 29 4.78 -7.95 19.55
CA TYR A 29 4.56 -6.50 19.62
C TYR A 29 4.07 -6.05 21.00
N ALA A 30 3.28 -6.88 21.68
CA ALA A 30 2.69 -6.53 22.98
C ALA A 30 3.75 -6.36 24.06
N GLU A 31 4.84 -7.14 23.99
CA GLU A 31 6.01 -7.00 24.86
C GLU A 31 6.64 -5.61 24.70
N LYS A 32 6.97 -5.23 23.46
CA LYS A 32 7.58 -3.92 23.16
C LYS A 32 6.67 -2.75 23.52
N GLU A 33 5.39 -2.85 23.17
CA GLU A 33 4.42 -1.81 23.50
C GLU A 33 4.20 -1.70 25.02
N THR A 34 4.28 -2.80 25.78
CA THR A 34 4.23 -2.77 27.25
C THR A 34 5.45 -2.05 27.81
N PHE A 35 6.66 -2.37 27.34
CA PHE A 35 7.88 -1.64 27.74
C PHE A 35 7.83 -0.14 27.41
N ARG A 36 7.22 0.24 26.28
CA ARG A 36 7.01 1.66 25.97
C ARG A 36 5.99 2.32 26.91
N LYS A 37 4.92 1.61 27.26
CA LYS A 37 3.81 2.11 28.09
C LYS A 37 4.17 2.17 29.58
N MET A 38 5.03 1.27 30.09
CA MET A 38 5.34 1.19 31.52
C MET A 38 5.99 2.44 32.09
N HIS A 39 6.67 3.23 31.25
CA HIS A 39 7.28 4.50 31.62
C HIS A 39 6.33 5.70 31.52
N ASN A 40 5.08 5.50 31.11
CA ASN A 40 4.09 6.56 31.00
C ASN A 40 3.28 6.67 32.30
N PRO A 41 3.37 7.79 33.05
CA PRO A 41 2.68 7.94 34.33
C PRO A 41 1.15 7.92 34.22
N ASN A 42 0.59 8.19 33.03
CA ASN A 42 -0.85 8.13 32.78
C ASN A 42 -1.35 6.71 32.47
N LEU A 43 -0.46 5.71 32.38
CA LEU A 43 -0.78 4.33 32.00
C LEU A 43 -0.33 3.34 33.08
N GLU A 44 -0.71 3.62 34.33
CA GLU A 44 -0.34 2.86 35.53
C GLU A 44 -0.51 1.35 35.39
N LYS A 45 -1.54 0.93 34.66
CA LYS A 45 -1.87 -0.46 34.32
C LYS A 45 -0.68 -1.28 33.79
N TYR A 46 0.27 -0.65 33.10
CA TYR A 46 1.41 -1.31 32.47
C TYR A 46 2.72 -1.19 33.28
N ARG A 47 2.70 -0.56 34.45
CA ARG A 47 3.91 -0.25 35.24
C ARG A 47 4.73 -1.50 35.62
N GLN A 48 4.07 -2.64 35.84
CA GLN A 48 4.72 -3.89 36.22
C GLN A 48 5.51 -4.57 35.08
N GLY A 49 5.45 -4.03 33.86
CA GLY A 49 6.14 -4.59 32.71
C GLY A 49 5.42 -5.79 32.09
N PHE A 50 6.11 -6.50 31.19
CA PHE A 50 5.50 -7.58 30.41
C PHE A 50 5.56 -8.96 31.10
N ASP A 51 6.58 -9.21 31.91
CA ASP A 51 6.80 -10.53 32.53
C ASP A 51 5.96 -10.76 33.80
N VAL A 52 5.29 -9.72 34.30
CA VAL A 52 4.43 -9.78 35.48
C VAL A 52 2.97 -9.75 35.06
N VAL A 53 2.28 -10.84 35.34
CA VAL A 53 0.85 -10.99 35.05
C VAL A 53 0.03 -10.30 36.13
N VAL A 54 -0.91 -9.44 35.71
CA VAL A 54 -1.75 -8.64 36.61
C VAL A 54 -3.20 -8.67 36.16
N GLU A 55 -4.10 -8.93 37.10
CA GLU A 55 -5.56 -8.80 36.97
C GLU A 55 -6.00 -7.38 37.33
N HIS A 56 -6.77 -6.72 36.45
CA HIS A 56 -7.19 -5.32 36.64
C HIS A 56 -8.70 -5.20 36.87
N SER A 57 -9.13 -5.47 38.10
CA SER A 57 -10.56 -5.46 38.47
C SER A 57 -11.27 -4.13 38.18
N ASN A 58 -10.56 -2.99 38.28
CA ASN A 58 -11.09 -1.67 37.95
C ASN A 58 -11.49 -1.51 36.48
N THR A 59 -10.92 -2.32 35.58
CA THR A 59 -11.19 -2.24 34.13
C THR A 59 -12.41 -3.04 33.72
N LEU A 60 -12.99 -3.85 34.63
CA LEU A 60 -14.22 -4.60 34.41
C LEU A 60 -15.43 -3.70 34.17
N GLN A 61 -15.38 -2.46 34.65
CA GLN A 61 -16.45 -1.48 34.47
C GLN A 61 -16.41 -0.77 33.11
N GLU A 62 -15.33 -0.92 32.33
CA GLU A 62 -15.18 -0.19 31.06
C GLU A 62 -16.31 -0.51 30.06
N PRO A 63 -16.67 -1.79 29.80
CA PRO A 63 -17.67 -2.10 28.78
C PRO A 63 -19.06 -1.54 29.06
N TYR A 64 -19.49 -1.50 30.33
CA TYR A 64 -20.78 -0.91 30.72
C TYR A 64 -20.92 0.58 30.37
N SER A 65 -19.80 1.29 30.22
CA SER A 65 -19.80 2.71 29.87
C SER A 65 -19.93 2.97 28.37
N TRP A 66 -19.81 1.95 27.51
CA TRP A 66 -19.82 2.11 26.07
C TRP A 66 -21.27 2.07 25.54
N LYS A 67 -21.69 3.20 24.97
CA LYS A 67 -23.06 3.37 24.46
C LYS A 67 -23.29 2.75 23.08
N GLU A 68 -22.27 2.80 22.23
CA GLU A 68 -22.36 2.33 20.84
C GLU A 68 -21.99 0.85 20.75
N PRO A 69 -22.78 0.02 20.05
CA PRO A 69 -22.38 -1.34 19.67
C PRO A 69 -20.96 -1.32 19.08
N SER A 70 -20.15 -2.28 19.50
CA SER A 70 -18.73 -2.31 19.18
C SER A 70 -18.26 -3.74 19.08
N THR A 71 -17.42 -4.01 18.08
CA THR A 71 -16.54 -5.17 18.06
C THR A 71 -15.31 -4.87 18.94
N VAL A 72 -15.02 -5.75 19.90
CA VAL A 72 -14.06 -5.53 20.99
C VAL A 72 -13.05 -6.67 21.03
N PHE A 73 -11.77 -6.36 20.79
CA PHE A 73 -10.69 -7.32 21.00
C PHE A 73 -10.28 -7.37 22.47
N VAL A 74 -10.54 -8.50 23.11
CA VAL A 74 -10.22 -8.78 24.51
C VAL A 74 -8.76 -9.21 24.65
N ASN A 75 -8.03 -8.55 25.55
CA ASN A 75 -6.63 -8.82 25.87
C ASN A 75 -5.67 -8.71 24.68
N SER A 76 -5.78 -7.63 23.90
CA SER A 76 -4.84 -7.33 22.80
C SER A 76 -3.36 -7.19 23.22
N MET A 77 -3.06 -7.07 24.52
CA MET A 77 -1.71 -6.85 25.06
C MET A 77 -1.22 -8.00 25.96
N SER A 78 -2.02 -9.05 26.13
CA SER A 78 -1.79 -10.16 27.06
C SER A 78 -2.56 -11.39 26.57
N ASP A 79 -2.82 -12.38 27.43
CA ASP A 79 -3.64 -13.55 27.11
C ASP A 79 -4.59 -13.79 28.29
N LEU A 80 -5.92 -13.78 28.05
CA LEU A 80 -6.91 -13.95 29.12
C LEU A 80 -6.79 -15.32 29.80
N PHE A 81 -6.37 -16.35 29.04
CA PHE A 81 -6.18 -17.71 29.52
C PHE A 81 -4.75 -17.95 29.99
N HIS A 82 -4.02 -16.91 30.43
CA HIS A 82 -2.72 -17.10 31.04
C HIS A 82 -2.81 -17.96 32.30
N LYS A 83 -1.84 -18.87 32.50
CA LYS A 83 -1.81 -19.83 33.62
C LYS A 83 -1.86 -19.20 35.02
N ASP A 84 -1.49 -17.93 35.12
CA ASP A 84 -1.40 -17.16 36.36
C ASP A 84 -2.61 -16.23 36.55
N ILE A 85 -3.60 -16.29 35.64
CA ILE A 85 -4.90 -15.64 35.81
C ILE A 85 -5.86 -16.65 36.44
N SER A 86 -6.53 -16.23 37.50
CA SER A 86 -7.48 -17.07 38.24
C SER A 86 -8.74 -17.33 37.41
N LEU A 87 -9.32 -18.52 37.56
CA LEU A 87 -10.60 -18.83 36.93
C LEU A 87 -11.71 -17.88 37.41
N ASP A 88 -11.69 -17.48 38.68
CA ASP A 88 -12.67 -16.54 39.24
C ASP A 88 -12.60 -15.17 38.52
N PHE A 89 -11.40 -14.71 38.17
CA PHE A 89 -11.26 -13.48 37.39
C PHE A 89 -11.72 -13.67 35.94
N ILE A 90 -11.40 -14.81 35.30
CA ILE A 90 -11.92 -15.13 33.96
C ILE A 90 -13.46 -15.14 33.97
N LYS A 91 -14.09 -15.74 34.99
CA LYS A 91 -15.55 -15.74 35.16
C LYS A 91 -16.12 -14.33 35.26
N LYS A 92 -15.47 -13.42 36.02
CA LYS A 92 -15.86 -12.00 36.07
C LYS A 92 -15.72 -11.29 34.72
N VAL A 93 -14.68 -11.58 33.95
CA VAL A 93 -14.54 -11.04 32.58
C VAL A 93 -15.67 -11.54 31.69
N PHE A 94 -16.02 -12.83 31.77
CA PHE A 94 -17.16 -13.40 31.05
C PHE A 94 -18.50 -12.82 31.50
N GLU A 95 -18.72 -12.60 32.79
CA GLU A 95 -19.91 -11.94 33.34
C GLU A 95 -20.12 -10.57 32.67
N VAL A 96 -19.07 -9.73 32.60
CA VAL A 96 -19.15 -8.44 31.89
C VAL A 96 -19.54 -8.62 30.42
N MET A 97 -18.94 -9.57 29.70
CA MET A 97 -19.27 -9.81 28.29
C MET A 97 -20.72 -10.28 28.08
N ASN A 98 -21.25 -11.06 29.02
CA ASN A 98 -22.63 -11.53 29.04
C ASN A 98 -23.61 -10.39 29.36
N ASP A 99 -23.26 -9.49 30.28
CA ASP A 99 -24.12 -8.39 30.72
C ASP A 99 -24.14 -7.22 29.73
N THR A 100 -23.23 -7.19 28.76
CA THR A 100 -23.20 -6.19 27.69
C THR A 100 -23.31 -6.83 26.29
N PRO A 101 -24.45 -7.47 25.96
CA PRO A 101 -24.65 -8.22 24.72
C PRO A 101 -24.68 -7.35 23.46
N GLN A 102 -24.80 -6.03 23.60
CA GLN A 102 -24.71 -5.07 22.49
C GLN A 102 -23.29 -5.00 21.88
N HIS A 103 -22.28 -5.57 22.53
CA HIS A 103 -20.91 -5.63 22.01
C HIS A 103 -20.55 -7.05 21.60
N THR A 104 -19.82 -7.17 20.49
CA THR A 104 -19.21 -8.45 20.08
C THR A 104 -17.79 -8.53 20.59
N TYR A 105 -17.48 -9.52 21.42
CA TYR A 105 -16.17 -9.73 22.02
C TYR A 105 -15.39 -10.79 21.27
N GLN A 106 -14.22 -10.42 20.75
CA GLN A 106 -13.28 -11.35 20.14
C GLN A 106 -12.20 -11.67 21.16
N VAL A 107 -12.18 -12.90 21.67
CA VAL A 107 -11.16 -13.42 22.59
C VAL A 107 -10.18 -14.26 21.78
N LEU A 108 -8.88 -14.00 21.94
CA LEU A 108 -7.82 -14.74 21.22
C LEU A 108 -6.79 -15.29 22.21
N THR A 109 -6.43 -16.56 22.09
CA THR A 109 -5.42 -17.17 22.97
C THR A 109 -4.42 -18.04 22.23
N LYS A 110 -3.22 -18.20 22.83
CA LYS A 110 -2.26 -19.26 22.45
C LYS A 110 -2.33 -20.45 23.42
N ARG A 111 -3.05 -20.32 24.53
CA ARG A 111 -3.19 -21.26 25.66
C ARG A 111 -4.47 -22.08 25.60
N HIS A 112 -4.65 -22.71 24.45
CA HIS A 112 -5.75 -23.60 24.11
C HIS A 112 -6.04 -24.71 25.14
N ASP A 113 -5.04 -25.15 25.90
CA ASP A 113 -5.16 -26.13 26.98
C ASP A 113 -5.96 -25.59 28.18
N ILE A 114 -5.73 -24.32 28.54
CA ILE A 114 -6.46 -23.64 29.62
C ILE A 114 -7.87 -23.28 29.14
N LEU A 115 -8.02 -22.86 27.88
CA LEU A 115 -9.32 -22.69 27.25
C LEU A 115 -10.15 -23.98 27.34
N GLU A 116 -9.59 -25.13 26.91
CA GLU A 116 -10.30 -26.41 26.93
C GLU A 116 -10.66 -26.82 28.37
N LYS A 117 -9.76 -26.60 29.33
CA LYS A 117 -10.01 -26.89 30.76
C LYS A 117 -11.19 -26.08 31.31
N TYR A 118 -11.25 -24.78 31.00
CA TYR A 118 -12.21 -23.86 31.61
C TYR A 118 -13.49 -23.66 30.80
N SER A 119 -13.55 -24.06 29.52
CA SER A 119 -14.70 -23.81 28.62
C SER A 119 -16.05 -24.11 29.27
N LYS A 120 -16.17 -25.28 29.93
CA LYS A 120 -17.43 -25.74 30.53
C LYS A 120 -17.87 -24.96 31.76
N GLU A 121 -16.98 -24.18 32.35
CA GLU A 121 -17.24 -23.34 33.51
C GLU A 121 -17.58 -21.89 33.15
N LEU A 122 -17.57 -21.56 31.85
CA LEU A 122 -17.80 -20.24 31.32
C LEU A 122 -19.15 -20.18 30.59
N ASN A 123 -19.85 -19.07 30.72
CA ASN A 123 -21.12 -18.86 30.03
C ASN A 123 -20.87 -18.23 28.66
N TRP A 124 -21.14 -18.97 27.58
CA TRP A 124 -20.91 -18.56 26.20
C TRP A 124 -22.20 -18.07 25.55
N THR A 125 -22.30 -16.77 25.36
CA THR A 125 -23.36 -16.13 24.56
C THR A 125 -22.91 -15.87 23.13
N ASP A 126 -23.89 -15.64 22.23
CA ASP A 126 -23.66 -15.37 20.80
C ASP A 126 -22.66 -14.23 20.54
N ASN A 127 -22.59 -13.24 21.43
CA ASN A 127 -21.69 -12.11 21.29
C ASN A 127 -20.24 -12.40 21.73
N ILE A 128 -19.93 -13.60 22.21
CA ILE A 128 -18.57 -14.01 22.62
C ILE A 128 -17.95 -14.93 21.57
N TRP A 129 -16.99 -14.39 20.84
CA TRP A 129 -16.27 -15.06 19.77
C TRP A 129 -14.93 -15.54 20.28
N MET A 130 -14.61 -16.82 20.07
CA MET A 130 -13.39 -17.42 20.57
C MET A 130 -12.45 -17.76 19.42
N GLY A 131 -11.17 -17.44 19.59
CA GLY A 131 -10.17 -17.81 18.60
C GLY A 131 -8.85 -18.26 19.19
N VAL A 132 -8.06 -18.93 18.35
CA VAL A 132 -6.68 -19.31 18.68
C VAL A 132 -5.69 -18.77 17.66
N SER A 133 -4.51 -18.37 18.11
CA SER A 133 -3.43 -18.02 17.18
C SER A 133 -2.77 -19.29 16.62
N VAL A 134 -2.54 -19.36 15.32
CA VAL A 134 -1.99 -20.52 14.60
C VAL A 134 -0.99 -20.07 13.52
N GLY A 135 0.15 -19.52 13.95
CA GLY A 135 1.13 -18.93 13.01
C GLY A 135 2.09 -19.91 12.33
N ASN A 136 2.01 -21.20 12.67
CA ASN A 136 2.92 -22.26 12.22
C ASN A 136 2.26 -23.65 12.27
N GLN A 137 2.88 -24.66 11.65
CA GLN A 137 2.30 -26.01 11.53
C GLN A 137 2.06 -26.66 12.90
N ILE A 138 2.98 -26.49 13.85
CA ILE A 138 2.85 -27.05 15.20
C ILE A 138 1.66 -26.44 15.95
N ALA A 139 1.40 -25.14 15.74
CA ALA A 139 0.33 -24.42 16.41
C ALA A 139 -1.06 -24.87 15.97
N THR A 140 -1.22 -25.48 14.79
CA THR A 140 -2.51 -26.01 14.29
C THR A 140 -3.18 -27.00 15.27
N ARG A 141 -2.41 -27.65 16.16
CA ARG A 141 -2.94 -28.47 17.25
C ARG A 141 -3.95 -27.74 18.15
N ARG A 142 -3.84 -26.40 18.25
CA ARG A 142 -4.74 -25.53 19.02
C ARG A 142 -6.17 -25.54 18.51
N ILE A 143 -6.36 -25.82 17.22
CA ILE A 143 -7.67 -25.85 16.57
C ILE A 143 -8.56 -26.92 17.21
N LYS A 144 -7.99 -28.08 17.57
CA LYS A 144 -8.74 -29.17 18.21
C LYS A 144 -9.41 -28.74 19.52
N SER A 145 -8.69 -28.00 20.35
CA SER A 145 -9.22 -27.47 21.61
C SER A 145 -10.23 -26.35 21.38
N LEU A 146 -10.01 -25.49 20.37
CA LEU A 146 -10.97 -24.45 19.99
C LEU A 146 -12.31 -25.07 19.55
N VAL A 147 -12.28 -26.11 18.69
CA VAL A 147 -13.51 -26.77 18.22
C VAL A 147 -14.30 -27.41 19.36
N LYS A 148 -13.62 -27.88 20.41
CA LYS A 148 -14.26 -28.45 21.62
C LYS A 148 -14.86 -27.39 22.56
N CYS A 149 -14.52 -26.12 22.41
CA CYS A 149 -15.09 -25.08 23.26
C CYS A 149 -16.54 -24.76 22.87
N ASP A 150 -17.32 -24.28 23.83
CA ASP A 150 -18.76 -24.08 23.69
C ASP A 150 -19.11 -22.75 22.98
N ALA A 151 -18.12 -21.94 22.61
CA ALA A 151 -18.31 -20.72 21.84
C ALA A 151 -19.03 -20.99 20.52
N LYS A 152 -20.07 -20.22 20.20
CA LYS A 152 -20.81 -20.36 18.94
C LYS A 152 -20.01 -19.95 17.72
N HIS A 153 -19.27 -18.84 17.85
CA HIS A 153 -18.43 -18.29 16.78
C HIS A 153 -16.95 -18.54 17.08
N LYS A 154 -16.28 -19.22 16.14
CA LYS A 154 -14.90 -19.68 16.29
C LYS A 154 -14.04 -19.14 15.16
N PHE A 155 -12.90 -18.54 15.49
CA PHE A 155 -12.00 -17.97 14.48
C PHE A 155 -10.54 -18.34 14.68
N LEU A 156 -9.76 -18.29 13.60
CA LEU A 156 -8.31 -18.48 13.63
C LEU A 156 -7.60 -17.17 13.32
N SER A 157 -6.57 -16.87 14.11
CA SER A 157 -5.60 -15.84 13.76
C SER A 157 -4.30 -16.52 13.34
N ILE A 158 -4.06 -16.63 12.05
CA ILE A 158 -2.79 -17.06 11.48
C ILE A 158 -1.86 -15.84 11.49
N GLU A 159 -1.52 -15.39 12.70
CA GLU A 159 -0.69 -14.23 12.97
C GLU A 159 0.23 -14.44 14.20
N PRO A 160 1.51 -14.05 14.10
CA PRO A 160 2.23 -13.81 12.84
C PRO A 160 2.31 -15.10 12.00
N PHE A 161 2.07 -15.02 10.69
CA PHE A 161 2.24 -16.16 9.79
C PHE A 161 3.73 -16.33 9.43
N ILE A 162 4.41 -17.26 10.10
CA ILE A 162 5.89 -17.31 10.13
C ILE A 162 6.49 -18.51 9.38
N GLU A 163 5.68 -19.50 9.02
CA GLU A 163 6.07 -20.64 8.19
C GLU A 163 4.86 -21.18 7.42
N GLU A 164 5.09 -21.94 6.36
CA GLU A 164 4.04 -22.64 5.62
C GLU A 164 3.27 -23.62 6.52
N ILE A 165 1.94 -23.53 6.51
CA ILE A 165 1.06 -24.55 7.09
C ILE A 165 0.60 -25.45 5.94
N LYS A 166 1.09 -26.68 5.92
CA LYS A 166 0.79 -27.68 4.88
C LYS A 166 -0.57 -28.33 5.11
N GLU A 167 -0.89 -28.59 6.37
CA GLU A 167 -2.12 -29.25 6.76
C GLU A 167 -2.85 -28.40 7.81
N ILE A 168 -4.09 -28.03 7.49
CA ILE A 168 -4.99 -27.31 8.37
C ILE A 168 -6.42 -27.81 8.16
N ASP A 169 -7.06 -28.21 9.25
CA ASP A 169 -8.49 -28.57 9.28
C ASP A 169 -9.26 -27.35 9.76
N LEU A 170 -10.21 -26.86 8.95
CA LEU A 170 -11.03 -25.69 9.27
C LEU A 170 -12.45 -26.10 9.66
N LYS A 171 -12.73 -27.39 9.85
CA LYS A 171 -14.04 -27.86 10.28
C LYS A 171 -14.43 -27.25 11.63
N GLY A 172 -15.56 -26.56 11.66
CA GLY A 172 -16.07 -25.87 12.85
C GLY A 172 -15.40 -24.52 13.13
N ILE A 173 -14.73 -23.94 12.12
CA ILE A 173 -14.19 -22.58 12.13
C ILE A 173 -15.02 -21.71 11.18
N ASP A 174 -15.42 -20.53 11.64
CA ASP A 174 -16.25 -19.59 10.89
C ASP A 174 -15.42 -18.55 10.12
N TRP A 175 -14.25 -18.21 10.66
CA TRP A 175 -13.44 -17.10 10.15
C TRP A 175 -11.94 -17.33 10.33
N VAL A 176 -11.16 -16.96 9.31
CA VAL A 176 -9.69 -17.04 9.30
C VAL A 176 -9.10 -15.68 8.97
N ILE A 177 -8.28 -15.17 9.89
CA ILE A 177 -7.50 -13.94 9.76
C ILE A 177 -6.06 -14.32 9.44
N VAL A 178 -5.50 -13.77 8.37
CA VAL A 178 -4.10 -13.98 7.96
C VAL A 178 -3.33 -12.67 7.97
N GLY A 179 -2.16 -12.67 8.59
CA GLY A 179 -1.31 -11.48 8.65
C GLY A 179 0.15 -11.78 8.94
N GLY A 180 1.01 -10.99 8.30
CA GLY A 180 2.45 -11.01 8.54
C GLY A 180 2.84 -10.41 9.90
N GLU A 181 4.08 -10.68 10.31
CA GLU A 181 4.60 -10.21 11.59
C GLU A 181 4.65 -8.67 11.68
N SER A 182 4.16 -8.14 12.80
CA SER A 182 4.09 -6.72 13.12
C SER A 182 5.06 -6.35 14.23
N GLY A 183 5.56 -5.12 14.26
CA GLY A 183 6.49 -4.64 15.29
C GLY A 183 7.48 -3.60 14.76
N SER A 184 8.39 -3.07 15.59
CA SER A 184 9.28 -1.97 15.20
C SER A 184 10.55 -2.38 14.43
N ASN A 185 11.09 -3.58 14.64
CA ASN A 185 12.45 -3.94 14.20
C ASN A 185 12.45 -5.15 13.24
N GLU A 186 12.64 -6.34 13.83
CA GLU A 186 12.68 -7.63 13.15
C GLU A 186 11.27 -8.13 12.91
N VAL A 187 10.99 -8.42 11.65
CA VAL A 187 9.76 -9.06 11.20
C VAL A 187 10.13 -10.18 10.27
N ARG A 188 9.66 -11.39 10.57
CA ARG A 188 9.79 -12.55 9.70
C ARG A 188 8.90 -12.33 8.47
N PRO A 189 9.45 -12.46 7.25
CA PRO A 189 8.66 -12.28 6.04
C PRO A 189 7.67 -13.44 5.89
N MET A 190 6.43 -13.09 5.57
CA MET A 190 5.42 -14.02 5.08
C MET A 190 5.54 -14.11 3.56
N LYS A 191 5.25 -15.29 2.99
CA LYS A 191 5.27 -15.49 1.55
C LYS A 191 3.87 -15.57 0.96
N GLU A 192 3.69 -15.07 -0.25
CA GLU A 192 2.40 -15.01 -0.94
C GLU A 192 1.80 -16.40 -1.14
N GLU A 193 2.61 -17.39 -1.50
CA GLU A 193 2.15 -18.77 -1.71
C GLU A 193 1.52 -19.37 -0.44
N TRP A 194 1.97 -18.98 0.75
CA TRP A 194 1.40 -19.47 2.00
C TRP A 194 -0.01 -18.91 2.22
N VAL A 195 -0.18 -17.61 1.94
CA VAL A 195 -1.48 -16.92 2.04
C VAL A 195 -2.48 -17.52 1.06
N LEU A 196 -2.06 -17.74 -0.19
CA LEU A 196 -2.93 -18.30 -1.24
C LEU A 196 -3.41 -19.71 -0.89
N ARG A 197 -2.56 -20.57 -0.32
CA ARG A 197 -2.98 -21.90 0.14
C ARG A 197 -4.03 -21.83 1.25
N ILE A 198 -3.87 -20.94 2.22
CA ILE A 198 -4.88 -20.76 3.28
C ILE A 198 -6.20 -20.26 2.69
N LYS A 199 -6.14 -19.30 1.77
CA LYS A 199 -7.32 -18.77 1.09
C LYS A 199 -8.06 -19.88 0.31
N GLU A 200 -7.32 -20.73 -0.40
CA GLU A 200 -7.87 -21.90 -1.10
C GLU A 200 -8.59 -22.83 -0.13
N LYS A 201 -7.96 -23.17 1.00
CA LYS A 201 -8.57 -24.00 2.06
C LYS A 201 -9.84 -23.39 2.64
N CYS A 202 -9.86 -22.07 2.83
CA CYS A 202 -11.06 -21.36 3.28
C CYS A 202 -12.18 -21.47 2.23
N SER A 203 -11.85 -21.31 0.95
CA SER A 203 -12.81 -21.45 -0.16
C SER A 203 -13.37 -22.86 -0.27
N GLU A 204 -12.53 -23.90 -0.15
CA GLU A 204 -12.93 -25.30 -0.20
C GLU A 204 -13.90 -25.68 0.93
N GLN A 205 -13.74 -25.07 2.11
CA GLN A 205 -14.51 -25.37 3.31
C GLN A 205 -15.59 -24.32 3.64
N ASN A 206 -15.80 -23.35 2.74
CA ASN A 206 -16.75 -22.24 2.90
C ASN A 206 -16.56 -21.45 4.21
N VAL A 207 -15.30 -21.12 4.51
CA VAL A 207 -14.90 -20.34 5.70
C VAL A 207 -14.56 -18.91 5.27
N SER A 208 -14.98 -17.93 6.08
CA SER A 208 -14.69 -16.52 5.77
C SER A 208 -13.20 -16.25 5.87
N PHE A 209 -12.64 -15.55 4.87
CA PHE A 209 -11.21 -15.27 4.77
C PHE A 209 -10.94 -13.77 4.83
N PHE A 210 -10.08 -13.38 5.78
CA PHE A 210 -9.62 -12.01 5.98
C PHE A 210 -8.10 -11.93 5.81
N PHE A 211 -7.64 -11.20 4.79
CA PHE A 211 -6.24 -10.89 4.62
C PHE A 211 -5.94 -9.51 5.21
N LYS A 212 -5.31 -9.50 6.38
CA LYS A 212 -5.07 -8.29 7.16
C LYS A 212 -3.94 -7.45 6.59
N GLN A 213 -2.75 -8.05 6.44
CA GLN A 213 -1.57 -7.36 5.91
C GLN A 213 -0.35 -8.27 5.68
N TRP A 214 0.64 -7.77 4.92
CA TRP A 214 1.98 -8.38 4.76
C TRP A 214 2.96 -8.18 5.92
N GLY A 215 2.56 -7.45 6.98
CA GLY A 215 3.44 -7.08 8.09
C GLY A 215 4.10 -5.72 7.88
N LYS A 216 5.38 -5.69 7.46
CA LYS A 216 6.04 -4.44 7.03
C LYS A 216 5.91 -4.24 5.53
N VAL A 217 5.83 -2.98 5.11
CA VAL A 217 5.83 -2.59 3.68
C VAL A 217 6.97 -3.24 2.89
N ARG A 218 8.18 -3.34 3.45
CA ARG A 218 9.33 -4.00 2.79
C ARG A 218 9.14 -5.50 2.52
N ASN A 219 8.15 -6.12 3.15
CA ASN A 219 7.80 -7.53 2.95
C ASN A 219 6.58 -7.69 2.03
N ASN A 220 5.94 -6.61 1.62
CA ASN A 220 4.83 -6.66 0.66
C ASN A 220 5.40 -6.98 -0.73
N PRO A 221 4.93 -8.05 -1.42
CA PRO A 221 5.38 -8.38 -2.77
C PRO A 221 5.01 -7.31 -3.80
N ASN A 222 3.97 -6.50 -3.55
CA ASN A 222 3.59 -5.36 -4.36
C ASN A 222 4.01 -4.03 -3.67
N PRO A 223 5.13 -3.39 -4.07
CA PRO A 223 5.54 -2.11 -3.49
C PRO A 223 4.58 -0.96 -3.85
N ASN A 224 3.70 -1.15 -4.84
CA ASN A 224 2.69 -0.20 -5.27
C ASN A 224 1.28 -0.56 -4.75
N ASP A 225 1.18 -1.45 -3.75
CA ASP A 225 -0.09 -1.81 -3.13
C ASP A 225 -0.82 -0.53 -2.65
N PRO A 226 -2.02 -0.23 -3.21
CA PRO A 226 -2.73 1.00 -2.92
C PRO A 226 -3.14 1.10 -1.45
N THR A 227 -3.31 -0.03 -0.77
CA THR A 227 -3.73 -0.10 0.63
C THR A 227 -2.61 0.27 1.61
N ILE A 228 -1.36 0.39 1.16
CA ILE A 228 -0.29 0.97 1.99
C ILE A 228 -0.57 2.46 2.28
N ASN A 229 -1.31 3.14 1.41
CA ASN A 229 -1.62 4.55 1.58
C ASN A 229 -2.67 4.76 2.68
N LYS A 230 -2.38 5.65 3.64
CA LYS A 230 -3.27 5.96 4.78
C LYS A 230 -4.66 6.48 4.40
N LEU A 231 -4.82 7.03 3.20
CA LEU A 231 -6.10 7.53 2.69
C LEU A 231 -6.91 6.46 1.97
N HIS A 232 -6.36 5.25 1.81
CA HIS A 232 -7.08 4.13 1.24
C HIS A 232 -8.14 3.63 2.23
N ARG A 233 -9.35 3.28 1.76
CA ARG A 233 -10.46 2.79 2.59
C ARG A 233 -10.04 1.55 3.38
N TYR A 234 -9.31 0.67 2.71
CA TYR A 234 -8.78 -0.58 3.25
C TYR A 234 -7.32 -0.44 3.70
N HIS A 235 -6.92 0.74 4.17
CA HIS A 235 -5.54 0.97 4.56
C HIS A 235 -5.06 -0.05 5.59
N SER A 236 -3.90 -0.67 5.34
CA SER A 236 -3.18 -1.45 6.33
C SER A 236 -1.68 -1.11 6.31
N LYS A 237 -1.01 -1.25 7.46
CA LYS A 237 0.39 -0.79 7.62
C LYS A 237 1.36 -1.50 6.68
N GLY A 238 1.13 -2.78 6.41
CA GLY A 238 1.92 -3.60 5.49
C GLY A 238 1.32 -3.70 4.08
N GLY A 239 0.15 -3.12 3.83
CA GLY A 239 -0.68 -3.42 2.66
C GLY A 239 -1.43 -4.74 2.80
N SER A 240 -2.68 -4.78 2.34
CA SER A 240 -3.67 -5.86 2.40
C SER A 240 -4.13 -6.32 1.02
N GLU A 241 -3.44 -5.94 -0.05
CA GLU A 241 -3.73 -6.45 -1.38
C GLU A 241 -3.07 -7.81 -1.58
N LEU A 242 -3.83 -8.74 -2.17
CA LEU A 242 -3.40 -10.06 -2.59
C LEU A 242 -3.91 -10.29 -4.02
N GLN A 243 -2.99 -10.40 -4.98
CA GLN A 243 -3.31 -10.53 -6.42
C GLN A 243 -4.26 -9.44 -6.96
N GLY A 244 -4.03 -8.17 -6.59
CA GLY A 244 -4.85 -7.05 -7.05
C GLY A 244 -6.23 -6.94 -6.39
N LYS A 245 -6.51 -7.77 -5.37
CA LYS A 245 -7.77 -7.76 -4.63
C LYS A 245 -7.50 -7.62 -3.13
N VAL A 246 -8.41 -6.95 -2.44
CA VAL A 246 -8.42 -6.93 -0.98
C VAL A 246 -9.43 -7.97 -0.50
N TYR A 247 -9.08 -8.70 0.56
CA TYR A 247 -9.96 -9.70 1.17
C TYR A 247 -10.29 -9.26 2.58
N TRP A 248 -11.31 -8.44 2.72
CA TRP A 248 -11.63 -7.80 3.99
C TRP A 248 -12.75 -8.47 4.77
N SER A 249 -13.30 -9.61 4.33
CA SER A 249 -14.46 -10.26 4.97
C SER A 249 -14.32 -10.42 6.49
N ASN A 250 -15.01 -9.57 7.25
CA ASN A 250 -15.15 -9.65 8.70
C ASN A 250 -16.61 -9.93 9.08
N PRO A 251 -16.96 -11.18 9.44
CA PRO A 251 -18.33 -11.54 9.76
C PRO A 251 -18.86 -10.92 11.06
N SER A 252 -18.00 -10.26 11.86
CA SER A 252 -18.44 -9.56 13.08
C SER A 252 -19.01 -8.17 12.80
N ILE A 253 -19.02 -7.74 11.54
CA ILE A 253 -19.49 -6.43 11.10
C ILE A 253 -20.71 -6.65 10.20
N GLU A 254 -21.81 -5.93 10.46
CA GLU A 254 -23.10 -6.13 9.76
C GLU A 254 -23.01 -5.87 8.24
N ASP A 255 -22.11 -5.00 7.79
CA ASP A 255 -21.85 -4.74 6.38
C ASP A 255 -20.34 -4.58 6.14
N ASP A 256 -19.73 -5.66 5.67
CA ASP A 256 -18.36 -5.68 5.17
C ASP A 256 -18.31 -6.07 3.68
N SER A 257 -19.38 -5.75 2.97
CA SER A 257 -19.37 -5.88 1.52
C SER A 257 -18.29 -4.96 0.95
N MET A 258 -17.59 -5.46 -0.05
CA MET A 258 -16.62 -4.66 -0.80
C MET A 258 -17.31 -4.21 -2.08
N PRO A 259 -17.99 -3.05 -2.07
CA PRO A 259 -18.75 -2.61 -3.24
C PRO A 259 -17.79 -2.42 -4.41
N THR A 260 -18.17 -2.97 -5.56
CA THR A 260 -17.41 -2.83 -6.80
C THR A 260 -18.24 -2.10 -7.86
N ILE A 261 -17.52 -1.55 -8.85
CA ILE A 261 -18.11 -0.97 -10.06
C ILE A 261 -17.41 -1.57 -11.27
N ASN A 262 -18.20 -1.98 -12.28
CA ASN A 262 -17.65 -2.42 -13.55
C ASN A 262 -17.47 -1.22 -14.48
N LEU A 263 -16.24 -0.98 -14.93
CA LEU A 263 -15.90 0.09 -15.85
C LEU A 263 -15.06 -0.49 -16.98
N PHE A 264 -15.51 -0.30 -18.22
CA PHE A 264 -14.78 -0.71 -19.42
C PHE A 264 -14.40 -2.20 -19.47
N GLY A 265 -15.16 -3.05 -18.79
CA GLY A 265 -14.92 -4.51 -18.73
C GLY A 265 -14.12 -4.96 -17.51
N ASP A 266 -13.56 -4.03 -16.73
CA ASP A 266 -12.80 -4.30 -15.51
C ASP A 266 -13.62 -3.98 -14.25
N GLU A 267 -13.31 -4.64 -13.15
CA GLU A 267 -13.95 -4.42 -11.85
C GLU A 267 -13.04 -3.56 -10.95
N TYR A 268 -13.62 -2.51 -10.35
CA TYR A 268 -12.91 -1.57 -9.47
C TYR A 268 -13.58 -1.47 -8.11
N LEU A 269 -12.79 -1.33 -7.04
CA LEU A 269 -13.29 -1.15 -5.68
C LEU A 269 -13.84 0.27 -5.48
N ILE A 270 -15.06 0.36 -4.95
CA ILE A 270 -15.67 1.64 -4.56
C ILE A 270 -15.06 2.10 -3.22
N MET A 271 -14.48 3.29 -3.26
CA MET A 271 -13.77 3.91 -2.15
C MET A 271 -14.69 4.72 -1.24
N ASP A 272 -15.51 5.58 -1.82
CA ASP A 272 -16.44 6.42 -1.10
C ASP A 272 -17.75 6.53 -1.88
N GLU A 273 -18.85 6.46 -1.14
CA GLU A 273 -20.21 6.68 -1.61
C GLU A 273 -20.78 7.92 -0.91
N LEU A 274 -21.47 8.76 -1.69
CA LEU A 274 -22.10 9.98 -1.19
C LEU A 274 -23.31 10.32 -2.07
N ASP A 275 -24.51 10.23 -1.50
CA ASP A 275 -25.76 10.20 -2.27
C ASP A 275 -25.72 9.08 -3.33
N ASP A 276 -25.74 9.42 -4.62
CA ASP A 276 -25.63 8.49 -5.75
C ASP A 276 -24.24 8.50 -6.42
N LEU A 277 -23.29 9.27 -5.87
CA LEU A 277 -21.92 9.37 -6.35
C LEU A 277 -21.03 8.28 -5.77
N VAL A 278 -20.15 7.74 -6.60
CA VAL A 278 -19.12 6.77 -6.19
C VAL A 278 -17.73 7.24 -6.61
N THR A 279 -16.73 6.95 -5.80
CA THR A 279 -15.30 7.17 -6.13
C THR A 279 -14.56 5.84 -6.18
N ILE A 280 -13.49 5.76 -6.95
CA ILE A 280 -12.56 4.61 -7.00
C ILE A 280 -11.13 5.09 -6.72
N TRP A 281 -10.27 4.19 -6.26
CA TRP A 281 -8.90 4.55 -5.88
C TRP A 281 -8.10 5.07 -7.07
N GLU A 282 -8.28 4.44 -8.23
CA GLU A 282 -7.52 4.69 -9.47
C GLU A 282 -7.67 6.12 -9.98
N LEU A 283 -8.82 6.76 -9.75
CA LEU A 283 -9.04 8.17 -10.07
C LEU A 283 -8.65 9.06 -8.89
N LYS A 284 -9.04 8.66 -7.68
CA LYS A 284 -8.77 9.42 -6.44
C LYS A 284 -7.28 9.67 -6.21
N SER A 285 -6.43 8.68 -6.47
CA SER A 285 -4.98 8.74 -6.25
C SER A 285 -4.20 9.24 -7.46
N TYR A 286 -4.87 9.48 -8.59
CA TYR A 286 -4.17 9.82 -9.83
C TYR A 286 -3.55 11.22 -9.78
N LEU A 287 -4.24 12.15 -9.13
CA LEU A 287 -3.73 13.49 -8.86
C LEU A 287 -3.09 13.54 -7.47
N PRO A 288 -2.09 14.41 -7.25
CA PRO A 288 -1.48 14.57 -5.94
C PRO A 288 -2.53 15.01 -4.92
N PHE A 289 -2.52 14.39 -3.74
CA PHE A 289 -3.40 14.79 -2.66
C PHE A 289 -3.11 16.23 -2.22
N ALA A 290 -4.17 16.93 -1.82
CA ALA A 290 -4.03 18.22 -1.16
C ALA A 290 -3.19 18.04 0.12
N ASP A 291 -2.29 18.98 0.40
CA ASP A 291 -1.64 19.02 1.71
C ASP A 291 -2.68 19.27 2.81
N GLN A 292 -2.31 18.95 4.06
CA GLN A 292 -3.23 19.01 5.20
C GLN A 292 -3.81 20.41 5.40
N ASN A 293 -3.01 21.46 5.18
CA ASN A 293 -3.46 22.84 5.38
C ASN A 293 -4.48 23.22 4.31
N LEU A 294 -4.21 22.88 3.04
CA LEU A 294 -5.13 23.10 1.94
C LEU A 294 -6.44 22.33 2.13
N PHE A 295 -6.36 21.09 2.64
CA PHE A 295 -7.53 20.29 2.97
C PHE A 295 -8.41 20.93 4.04
N GLU A 296 -7.84 21.35 5.18
CA GLU A 296 -8.60 22.00 6.25
C GLU A 296 -9.15 23.36 5.80
N ASN A 297 -8.37 24.17 5.07
CA ASN A 297 -8.84 25.44 4.50
C ASN A 297 -10.05 25.24 3.58
N LEU A 298 -9.99 24.24 2.68
CA LEU A 298 -11.11 23.90 1.80
C LEU A 298 -12.33 23.43 2.59
N LYS A 299 -12.12 22.67 3.67
CA LYS A 299 -13.19 22.20 4.55
C LYS A 299 -13.85 23.35 5.30
N GLU A 300 -13.09 24.29 5.84
CA GLU A 300 -13.62 25.51 6.46
C GLU A 300 -14.42 26.36 5.46
N ASP A 301 -13.90 26.52 4.25
CA ASP A 301 -14.60 27.23 3.18
C ASP A 301 -15.94 26.56 2.83
N ILE A 302 -15.97 25.23 2.67
CA ILE A 302 -17.20 24.48 2.40
C ILE A 302 -18.20 24.60 3.55
N ILE A 303 -17.74 24.61 4.80
CA ILE A 303 -18.62 24.82 5.97
C ILE A 303 -19.25 26.22 5.92
N LYS A 304 -18.45 27.23 5.59
CA LYS A 304 -18.86 28.64 5.63
C LYS A 304 -19.70 29.06 4.43
N ASN A 305 -19.25 28.70 3.23
CA ASN A 305 -19.75 29.20 1.95
C ASN A 305 -20.50 28.15 1.15
N GLY A 306 -20.46 26.88 1.55
CA GLY A 306 -21.02 25.77 0.78
C GLY A 306 -20.12 25.34 -0.37
N LEU A 307 -20.66 24.48 -1.23
CA LEU A 307 -19.93 23.94 -2.37
C LEU A 307 -20.09 24.87 -3.59
N ASN A 308 -19.08 25.69 -3.88
CA ASN A 308 -19.10 26.62 -5.02
C ASN A 308 -18.94 25.91 -6.37
N ASP A 309 -17.96 25.01 -6.48
CA ASP A 309 -17.74 24.21 -7.67
C ASP A 309 -18.50 22.88 -7.55
N PRO A 310 -19.30 22.47 -8.56
CA PRO A 310 -19.98 21.19 -8.51
C PRO A 310 -18.98 20.02 -8.58
N ILE A 311 -19.39 18.86 -8.06
CA ILE A 311 -18.69 17.59 -8.27
C ILE A 311 -18.96 17.13 -9.71
N LEU A 312 -17.90 16.79 -10.44
CA LEU A 312 -18.03 16.34 -11.83
C LEU A 312 -18.01 14.83 -11.89
N TYR A 313 -18.96 14.26 -12.61
CA TYR A 313 -19.14 12.81 -12.70
C TYR A 313 -19.49 12.37 -14.13
N ILE A 314 -19.35 11.07 -14.39
CA ILE A 314 -19.93 10.40 -15.56
C ILE A 314 -20.94 9.35 -15.09
N THR A 315 -21.98 9.11 -15.88
CA THR A 315 -22.90 8.01 -15.65
C THR A 315 -22.41 6.77 -16.38
N THR A 316 -22.24 5.67 -15.66
CA THR A 316 -21.82 4.37 -16.23
C THR A 316 -22.99 3.68 -16.92
N SER A 317 -22.70 2.60 -17.66
CA SER A 317 -23.71 1.81 -18.38
C SER A 317 -24.80 1.22 -17.48
N ASN A 318 -24.49 0.99 -16.20
CA ASN A 318 -25.44 0.52 -15.19
C ASN A 318 -26.06 1.64 -14.34
N GLY A 319 -25.87 2.92 -14.72
CA GLY A 319 -26.51 4.07 -14.08
C GLY A 319 -25.82 4.61 -12.82
N GLN A 320 -24.66 4.07 -12.43
CA GLN A 320 -23.87 4.60 -11.30
C GLN A 320 -23.16 5.90 -11.71
N LYS A 321 -23.02 6.85 -10.77
CA LYS A 321 -22.35 8.14 -11.03
C LYS A 321 -20.91 8.11 -10.52
N LEU A 322 -19.97 7.82 -11.43
CA LEU A 322 -18.55 7.81 -11.11
C LEU A 322 -17.99 9.24 -11.05
N VAL A 323 -17.46 9.62 -9.90
CA VAL A 323 -16.78 10.91 -9.71
C VAL A 323 -15.50 10.94 -10.55
N VAL A 324 -15.40 11.95 -11.40
CA VAL A 324 -14.20 12.25 -12.21
C VAL A 324 -13.41 13.39 -11.57
N GLU A 325 -14.08 14.39 -11.00
CA GLU A 325 -13.42 15.52 -10.36
C GLU A 325 -14.15 15.97 -9.09
N GLY A 326 -13.38 16.38 -8.08
CA GLY A 326 -13.91 16.74 -6.77
C GLY A 326 -13.73 15.67 -5.69
N HIS A 327 -12.86 14.68 -5.88
CA HIS A 327 -12.56 13.63 -4.89
C HIS A 327 -12.31 14.16 -3.46
N THR A 328 -11.46 15.19 -3.31
CA THR A 328 -11.20 15.83 -2.01
C THR A 328 -12.47 16.46 -1.42
N ARG A 329 -13.30 17.09 -2.26
CA ARG A 329 -14.57 17.70 -1.84
C ARG A 329 -15.59 16.64 -1.42
N VAL A 330 -15.67 15.52 -2.14
CA VAL A 330 -16.49 14.35 -1.75
C VAL A 330 -16.07 13.83 -0.37
N MET A 331 -14.77 13.66 -0.13
CA MET A 331 -14.27 13.25 1.20
C MET A 331 -14.69 14.22 2.31
N ILE A 332 -14.54 15.53 2.08
CA ILE A 332 -14.95 16.56 3.03
C ILE A 332 -16.45 16.48 3.29
N LEU A 333 -17.28 16.48 2.24
CA LEU A 333 -18.73 16.48 2.35
C LEU A 333 -19.26 15.24 3.07
N LYS A 334 -18.66 14.07 2.78
CA LYS A 334 -18.93 12.81 3.51
C LYS A 334 -18.59 12.93 5.00
N SER A 335 -17.43 13.49 5.34
CA SER A 335 -17.04 13.72 6.75
C SER A 335 -18.00 14.67 7.49
N LEU A 336 -18.61 15.61 6.77
CA LEU A 336 -19.60 16.56 7.29
C LEU A 336 -21.04 16.03 7.25
N LYS A 337 -21.27 14.79 6.78
CA LYS A 337 -22.59 14.19 6.59
C LYS A 337 -23.55 15.08 5.78
N LYS A 338 -23.04 15.80 4.77
CA LYS A 338 -23.83 16.63 3.88
C LYS A 338 -24.42 15.79 2.74
N SER A 339 -25.67 16.06 2.36
CA SER A 339 -26.38 15.43 1.24
C SER A 339 -26.95 16.47 0.29
N LYS A 340 -27.48 16.04 -0.86
CA LYS A 340 -28.03 16.91 -1.91
C LYS A 340 -27.00 17.88 -2.46
N ILE A 341 -25.88 17.31 -2.88
CA ILE A 341 -24.69 18.07 -3.29
C ILE A 341 -24.86 18.61 -4.71
N ALA A 342 -24.29 19.79 -4.98
CA ALA A 342 -24.23 20.31 -6.34
C ALA A 342 -23.34 19.40 -7.21
N THR A 343 -23.92 18.80 -8.23
CA THR A 343 -23.24 17.89 -9.16
C THR A 343 -23.45 18.33 -10.60
N LYS A 344 -22.52 17.96 -11.48
CA LYS A 344 -22.63 18.19 -12.92
C LYS A 344 -22.10 16.98 -13.67
N GLU A 345 -22.93 16.44 -14.55
CA GLU A 345 -22.54 15.35 -15.44
C GLU A 345 -21.65 15.89 -16.57
N LEU A 346 -20.57 15.17 -16.85
CA LEU A 346 -19.72 15.37 -18.01
C LEU A 346 -20.38 14.75 -19.24
N LYS A 347 -20.33 15.47 -20.37
CA LYS A 347 -20.92 15.02 -21.64
C LYS A 347 -19.92 14.26 -22.51
N GLU A 348 -18.66 14.24 -22.08
CA GLU A 348 -17.56 13.53 -22.71
C GLU A 348 -17.75 12.02 -22.62
N THR A 349 -17.44 11.33 -23.73
CA THR A 349 -17.41 9.87 -23.76
C THR A 349 -15.98 9.40 -23.57
N PHE A 350 -15.79 8.48 -22.64
CA PHE A 350 -14.50 7.83 -22.38
C PHE A 350 -14.58 6.36 -22.75
N ASN A 351 -13.48 5.80 -23.23
CA ASN A 351 -13.35 4.38 -23.58
C ASN A 351 -12.47 3.60 -22.60
N SER A 352 -11.82 4.29 -21.66
CA SER A 352 -10.99 3.68 -20.62
C SER A 352 -10.82 4.59 -19.41
N ILE A 353 -10.44 4.02 -18.26
CA ILE A 353 -10.00 4.77 -17.08
C ILE A 353 -8.82 5.70 -17.41
N ASP A 354 -7.94 5.28 -18.31
CA ASP A 354 -6.75 6.04 -18.70
C ASP A 354 -7.12 7.32 -19.48
N GLU A 355 -8.18 7.30 -20.28
CA GLU A 355 -8.71 8.52 -20.90
C GLU A 355 -9.31 9.49 -19.87
N ILE A 356 -10.03 8.97 -18.87
CA ILE A 356 -10.57 9.79 -17.76
C ILE A 356 -9.42 10.47 -17.01
N LYS A 357 -8.38 9.71 -16.67
CA LYS A 357 -7.17 10.19 -16.01
C LYS A 357 -6.51 11.35 -16.76
N VAL A 358 -6.30 11.20 -18.07
CA VAL A 358 -5.74 12.27 -18.92
C VAL A 358 -6.66 13.49 -18.95
N TRP A 359 -7.98 13.29 -19.04
CA TRP A 359 -8.96 14.37 -18.98
C TRP A 359 -8.91 15.12 -17.65
N MET A 360 -8.80 14.42 -16.51
CA MET A 360 -8.70 15.03 -15.18
C MET A 360 -7.53 16.01 -15.09
N VAL A 361 -6.36 15.60 -15.62
CA VAL A 361 -5.17 16.45 -15.64
C VAL A 361 -5.37 17.67 -16.53
N LYS A 362 -5.88 17.48 -17.75
CA LYS A 362 -6.18 18.59 -18.68
C LYS A 362 -7.16 19.60 -18.08
N HIS A 363 -8.20 19.11 -17.42
CA HIS A 363 -9.21 19.94 -16.76
C HIS A 363 -8.62 20.76 -15.60
N GLN A 364 -7.75 20.16 -14.78
CA GLN A 364 -7.08 20.86 -13.68
C GLN A 364 -6.06 21.90 -14.19
N VAL A 365 -5.33 21.61 -15.27
CA VAL A 365 -4.44 22.57 -15.92
C VAL A 365 -5.21 23.80 -16.43
N GLY A 366 -6.39 23.58 -17.03
CA GLY A 366 -7.20 24.67 -17.59
C GLY A 366 -7.90 25.55 -16.56
N ARG A 367 -8.17 25.04 -15.35
CA ARG A 367 -8.90 25.77 -14.30
C ARG A 367 -8.04 26.63 -13.38
N ARG A 368 -6.76 26.33 -13.28
CA ARG A 368 -5.87 26.95 -12.31
C ARG A 368 -5.01 28.01 -13.00
N ASN A 369 -4.79 29.13 -12.31
CA ASN A 369 -3.80 30.12 -12.75
C ASN A 369 -2.39 29.60 -12.43
N LEU A 370 -1.86 28.73 -13.30
CA LEU A 370 -0.59 28.04 -13.11
C LEU A 370 0.50 28.62 -14.01
N SER A 371 1.71 28.72 -13.47
CA SER A 371 2.91 28.98 -14.25
C SER A 371 3.18 27.86 -15.27
N ASN A 372 4.02 28.13 -16.27
CA ASN A 372 4.41 27.11 -17.26
C ASN A 372 5.03 25.87 -16.61
N VAL A 373 5.81 26.05 -15.53
CA VAL A 373 6.44 24.94 -14.80
C VAL A 373 5.38 24.09 -14.12
N GLU A 374 4.42 24.71 -13.44
CA GLU A 374 3.35 24.00 -12.74
C GLU A 374 2.43 23.26 -13.72
N ARG A 375 2.10 23.88 -14.87
CA ARG A 375 1.31 23.23 -15.93
C ARG A 375 2.02 22.00 -16.49
N ILE A 376 3.33 22.12 -16.80
CA ILE A 376 4.13 20.98 -17.27
C ILE A 376 4.22 19.90 -16.19
N LYS A 377 4.48 20.28 -14.94
CA LYS A 377 4.57 19.34 -13.81
C LYS A 377 3.27 18.56 -13.62
N LEU A 378 2.13 19.22 -13.69
CA LEU A 378 0.82 18.59 -13.59
C LEU A 378 0.53 17.69 -14.80
N ALA A 379 0.81 18.16 -16.02
CA ALA A 379 0.69 17.37 -17.24
C ALA A 379 1.62 16.13 -17.26
N TRP A 380 2.79 16.24 -16.63
CA TRP A 380 3.78 15.17 -16.55
C TRP A 380 3.26 13.94 -15.79
N ILE A 381 2.29 14.10 -14.90
CA ILE A 381 1.59 13.00 -14.22
C ILE A 381 0.95 12.04 -15.23
N SER A 382 0.50 12.56 -16.37
CA SER A 382 -0.08 11.74 -17.44
C SER A 382 0.94 11.00 -18.29
N LYS A 383 2.25 11.23 -18.13
CA LYS A 383 3.28 10.60 -18.97
C LYS A 383 3.15 9.06 -19.01
N PRO A 384 3.08 8.32 -17.88
CA PRO A 384 2.97 6.85 -17.93
C PRO A 384 1.67 6.37 -18.58
N THR A 385 0.57 7.10 -18.36
CA THR A 385 -0.74 6.81 -18.96
C THR A 385 -0.73 7.02 -20.47
N ILE A 386 -0.14 8.11 -20.95
CA ILE A 386 0.02 8.41 -22.38
C ILE A 386 0.91 7.35 -23.04
N GLU A 387 2.02 6.96 -22.41
CA GLU A 387 2.89 5.90 -22.92
C GLU A 387 2.19 4.55 -23.01
N LYS A 388 1.33 4.22 -22.02
CA LYS A 388 0.49 3.02 -22.05
C LYS A 388 -0.50 3.05 -23.21
N LEU A 389 -1.27 4.14 -23.35
CA LEU A 389 -2.22 4.31 -24.45
C LEU A 389 -1.55 4.24 -25.82
N ALA A 390 -0.37 4.85 -25.97
CA ALA A 390 0.43 4.79 -27.20
C ALA A 390 0.82 3.35 -27.56
N LYS A 391 1.26 2.53 -26.59
CA LYS A 391 1.59 1.11 -26.80
C LYS A 391 0.36 0.30 -27.19
N GLU A 392 -0.78 0.53 -26.55
CA GLU A 392 -2.03 -0.17 -26.87
C GLU A 392 -2.50 0.12 -28.31
N ASN A 393 -2.40 1.37 -28.75
CA ASN A 393 -2.74 1.77 -30.12
C ASN A 393 -1.87 1.06 -31.17
N LEU A 394 -0.56 0.96 -30.92
CA LEU A 394 0.37 0.20 -31.77
C LEU A 394 0.00 -1.29 -31.84
N SER A 395 -0.34 -1.90 -30.69
CA SER A 395 -0.71 -3.32 -30.61
C SER A 395 -2.01 -3.66 -31.37
N LYS A 396 -3.02 -2.77 -31.31
CA LYS A 396 -4.28 -2.90 -32.05
C LYS A 396 -4.06 -2.76 -33.56
N GLY A 397 -3.13 -1.90 -33.96
CA GLY A 397 -2.69 -1.75 -35.35
C GLY A 397 -1.98 -3.00 -35.89
N GLY A 398 -1.09 -3.60 -35.10
CA GLY A 398 -0.35 -4.82 -35.48
C GLY A 398 -1.23 -6.07 -35.62
N LYS A 399 -2.26 -6.24 -34.78
CA LYS A 399 -3.21 -7.37 -34.90
C LYS A 399 -4.02 -7.33 -36.20
N LYS A 400 -4.33 -6.15 -36.75
CA LYS A 400 -5.04 -6.01 -38.04
C LYS A 400 -4.19 -6.44 -39.24
N PHE A 401 -2.86 -6.38 -39.15
CA PHE A 401 -1.96 -6.84 -40.22
C PHE A 401 -1.93 -8.37 -40.40
N SER A 402 -2.50 -9.14 -39.47
CA SER A 402 -2.50 -10.62 -39.51
C SER A 402 -3.73 -11.26 -40.15
N LYS A 403 -4.76 -10.47 -40.54
CA LYS A 403 -5.95 -10.99 -41.24
C LYS A 403 -5.99 -10.45 -42.67
N ASN A 404 -5.58 -11.30 -43.61
CA ASN A 404 -5.75 -11.11 -45.06
C ASN A 404 -7.21 -10.79 -45.43
N ILE A 405 -7.52 -9.52 -45.71
CA ILE A 405 -8.49 -9.12 -46.74
C ILE A 405 -7.97 -7.86 -47.42
N LEU A 406 -7.49 -8.03 -48.65
CA LEU A 406 -7.36 -6.99 -49.67
C LEU A 406 -8.77 -6.55 -50.08
N ALA A 407 -9.32 -5.52 -49.44
CA ALA A 407 -10.47 -4.80 -49.95
C ALA A 407 -10.40 -3.33 -49.50
N GLU A 408 -10.61 -2.44 -50.46
CA GLU A 408 -10.48 -0.99 -50.39
C GLU A 408 -11.20 -0.34 -49.19
N ARG A 409 -10.48 0.47 -48.40
CA ARG A 409 -10.78 1.89 -48.08
C ARG A 409 -9.99 2.41 -46.88
N THR A 410 -9.38 3.58 -47.11
CA THR A 410 -8.86 4.59 -46.16
C THR A 410 -7.86 4.09 -45.11
N SER A 411 -6.59 4.19 -45.46
CA SER A 411 -5.46 4.27 -44.53
C SER A 411 -5.60 5.49 -43.60
N LYS A 412 -6.30 5.35 -42.47
CA LYS A 412 -5.92 6.13 -41.28
C LYS A 412 -4.59 5.53 -40.83
N GLU A 413 -3.50 6.20 -41.20
CA GLU A 413 -2.16 5.90 -40.70
C GLU A 413 -2.21 5.72 -39.18
N ILE A 414 -1.55 4.69 -38.67
CA ILE A 414 -1.39 4.51 -37.22
C ILE A 414 -0.47 5.64 -36.76
N GLU A 415 -1.06 6.72 -36.26
CA GLU A 415 -0.33 7.90 -35.81
C GLU A 415 0.61 7.52 -34.66
N LYS A 416 1.91 7.72 -34.87
CA LYS A 416 2.92 7.52 -33.83
C LYS A 416 2.73 8.61 -32.77
N VAL A 417 2.23 8.22 -31.59
CA VAL A 417 1.99 9.16 -30.49
C VAL A 417 3.33 9.70 -29.96
N ASP A 418 3.53 11.02 -30.05
CA ASP A 418 4.65 11.72 -29.42
C ASP A 418 4.25 12.12 -28.00
N THR A 419 4.70 11.35 -27.00
CA THR A 419 4.39 11.59 -25.58
C THR A 419 4.72 13.01 -25.13
N TYR A 420 5.81 13.61 -25.61
CA TYR A 420 6.18 14.98 -25.22
C TYR A 420 5.26 16.02 -25.87
N ALA A 421 4.81 15.76 -27.09
CA ALA A 421 3.81 16.62 -27.75
C ALA A 421 2.46 16.55 -27.02
N GLU A 422 2.02 15.36 -26.59
CA GLU A 422 0.79 15.21 -25.82
C GLU A 422 0.85 15.94 -24.47
N ILE A 423 1.95 15.79 -23.73
CA ILE A 423 2.16 16.54 -22.48
C ILE A 423 2.17 18.04 -22.73
N ALA A 424 2.80 18.50 -23.83
CA ALA A 424 2.84 19.91 -24.20
C ALA A 424 1.45 20.45 -24.54
N ASN A 425 0.63 19.66 -25.23
CA ASN A 425 -0.77 19.98 -25.54
C ASN A 425 -1.62 20.10 -24.26
N ILE A 426 -1.47 19.16 -23.31
CA ILE A 426 -2.16 19.21 -22.02
C ILE A 426 -1.74 20.45 -21.22
N ALA A 427 -0.44 20.74 -21.17
CA ALA A 427 0.12 21.88 -20.44
C ALA A 427 -0.10 23.23 -21.16
N ASN A 428 -0.54 23.23 -22.42
CA ASN A 428 -0.62 24.40 -23.30
C ASN A 428 0.71 25.18 -23.36
N VAL A 429 1.78 24.47 -23.70
CA VAL A 429 3.15 25.00 -23.87
C VAL A 429 3.81 24.42 -25.12
N GLY A 430 4.96 24.95 -25.52
CA GLY A 430 5.75 24.37 -26.61
C GLY A 430 6.38 23.02 -26.22
N ARG A 431 6.41 22.08 -27.17
CA ARG A 431 7.06 20.76 -27.03
C ARG A 431 8.51 20.87 -26.54
N SER A 432 9.26 21.86 -27.01
CA SER A 432 10.66 22.10 -26.61
C SER A 432 10.81 22.39 -25.11
N SER A 433 9.83 23.05 -24.49
CA SER A 433 9.82 23.32 -23.05
C SER A 433 9.65 22.03 -22.24
N VAL A 434 8.81 21.11 -22.70
CA VAL A 434 8.61 19.79 -22.07
C VAL A 434 9.86 18.93 -22.20
N VAL A 435 10.52 18.93 -23.36
CA VAL A 435 11.79 18.20 -23.56
C VAL A 435 12.89 18.76 -22.64
N ARG A 436 13.01 20.10 -22.52
CA ARG A 436 13.96 20.72 -21.59
C ARG A 436 13.65 20.35 -20.14
N TYR A 437 12.37 20.38 -19.76
CA TYR A 437 11.92 19.96 -18.43
C TYR A 437 12.31 18.51 -18.14
N SER A 438 12.14 17.59 -19.10
CA SER A 438 12.59 16.20 -18.97
C SER A 438 14.09 16.09 -18.69
N ARG A 439 14.91 16.86 -19.41
CA ARG A 439 16.38 16.86 -19.24
C ARG A 439 16.79 17.43 -17.89
N ILE A 440 16.08 18.44 -17.40
CA ILE A 440 16.29 19.00 -16.06
C ILE A 440 15.99 17.95 -14.99
N LEU A 441 14.86 17.24 -15.08
CA LEU A 441 14.53 16.19 -14.11
C LEU A 441 15.54 15.04 -14.10
N ALA A 442 16.15 14.73 -15.24
CA ALA A 442 17.14 13.66 -15.35
C ALA A 442 18.53 14.04 -14.83
N ASN A 443 18.96 15.29 -15.06
CA ASN A 443 20.38 15.67 -14.95
C ASN A 443 20.68 16.83 -13.98
N ALA A 444 19.66 17.58 -13.52
CA ALA A 444 19.88 18.72 -12.65
C ALA A 444 20.02 18.32 -11.17
N SER A 445 20.73 19.14 -10.39
CA SER A 445 20.82 18.96 -8.94
C SER A 445 19.49 19.26 -8.25
N GLU A 446 19.28 18.69 -7.06
CA GLU A 446 18.07 18.95 -6.24
C GLU A 446 17.85 20.45 -6.00
N SER A 447 18.92 21.22 -5.79
CA SER A 447 18.84 22.68 -5.62
C SER A 447 18.27 23.39 -6.86
N ILE A 448 18.65 22.98 -8.07
CA ILE A 448 18.11 23.56 -9.30
C ILE A 448 16.63 23.17 -9.45
N ILE A 449 16.28 21.91 -9.17
CA ILE A 449 14.90 21.43 -9.23
C ILE A 449 14.01 22.17 -8.23
N ASP A 450 14.50 22.40 -7.01
CA ASP A 450 13.79 23.15 -5.97
C ASP A 450 13.57 24.61 -6.35
N ASN A 451 14.60 25.29 -6.86
CA ASN A 451 14.47 26.66 -7.35
C ASN A 451 13.51 26.76 -8.55
N LEU A 452 13.52 25.78 -9.45
CA LEU A 452 12.57 25.71 -10.57
C LEU A 452 11.14 25.52 -10.06
N ASN A 453 10.92 24.63 -9.09
CA ASN A 453 9.62 24.38 -8.49
C ASN A 453 9.07 25.59 -7.71
N LYS A 454 9.94 26.38 -7.07
CA LYS A 454 9.58 27.62 -6.38
C LYS A 454 9.33 28.80 -7.32
N GLY A 455 9.60 28.63 -8.62
CA GLY A 455 9.49 29.70 -9.61
C GLY A 455 10.64 30.72 -9.56
N ASN A 456 11.72 30.43 -8.81
CA ASN A 456 12.88 31.31 -8.70
C ASN A 456 13.69 31.37 -10.01
N ILE A 457 13.63 30.32 -10.82
CA ILE A 457 14.29 30.24 -12.13
C ILE A 457 13.33 29.71 -13.19
N THR A 458 13.58 30.07 -14.46
CA THR A 458 12.80 29.57 -15.59
C THR A 458 13.33 28.23 -16.10
N ILE A 459 12.51 27.48 -16.84
CA ILE A 459 12.94 26.24 -17.53
C ILE A 459 14.15 26.50 -18.44
N GLY A 460 14.16 27.65 -19.14
CA GLY A 460 15.26 28.03 -20.01
C GLY A 460 16.57 28.25 -19.25
N SER A 461 16.50 28.98 -18.13
CA SER A 461 17.67 29.23 -17.26
C SER A 461 18.19 27.94 -16.62
N ALA A 462 17.30 27.13 -16.04
CA ALA A 462 17.66 25.83 -15.47
C ALA A 462 18.32 24.90 -16.50
N TYR A 463 17.82 24.89 -17.74
CA TYR A 463 18.41 24.10 -18.83
C TYR A 463 19.76 24.65 -19.29
N ALA A 464 19.93 25.97 -19.34
CA ALA A 464 21.21 26.59 -19.69
C ALA A 464 22.31 26.26 -18.67
N SER A 465 21.97 26.15 -17.38
CA SER A 465 22.90 25.72 -16.32
C SER A 465 23.42 24.29 -16.49
N LEU A 466 22.70 23.43 -17.21
CA LEU A 466 23.18 22.10 -17.60
C LEU A 466 24.19 22.19 -18.74
N LYS A 467 23.87 23.00 -19.77
CA LYS A 467 24.76 23.23 -20.91
C LYS A 467 26.07 23.88 -20.50
N SER A 468 26.06 24.83 -19.57
CA SER A 468 27.30 25.44 -19.08
C SER A 468 28.20 24.44 -18.36
N LYS A 469 27.64 23.41 -17.70
CA LYS A 469 28.43 22.32 -17.14
C LYS A 469 29.01 21.42 -18.24
N GLU A 470 28.22 21.06 -19.25
CA GLU A 470 28.70 20.30 -20.42
C GLU A 470 29.81 21.06 -21.15
N THR A 471 29.65 22.38 -21.32
CA THR A 471 30.64 23.25 -21.99
C THR A 471 31.91 23.46 -21.16
N ILE A 472 31.82 23.52 -19.83
CA ILE A 472 33.00 23.58 -18.94
C ILE A 472 33.78 22.26 -19.00
N ILE A 473 33.09 21.12 -19.03
CA ILE A 473 33.74 19.79 -19.19
C ILE A 473 34.40 19.68 -20.57
N GLU A 474 33.76 20.14 -21.64
CA GLU A 474 34.32 20.17 -22.99
C GLU A 474 35.48 21.18 -23.12
N GLU A 475 35.39 22.37 -22.53
CA GLU A 475 36.47 23.37 -22.56
C GLU A 475 37.67 22.98 -21.68
N GLU A 476 37.47 22.35 -20.51
CA GLU A 476 38.54 21.79 -19.69
C GLU A 476 39.23 20.61 -20.40
N SER A 477 38.48 19.76 -21.14
CA SER A 477 39.06 18.68 -21.96
C SER A 477 39.90 19.18 -23.16
N SER A 478 39.66 20.41 -23.61
CA SER A 478 40.35 21.03 -24.76
C SER A 478 41.54 21.91 -24.39
N LYS A 479 41.77 22.15 -23.08
CA LYS A 479 42.84 23.05 -22.58
C LYS A 479 43.85 22.39 -21.62
N GLU A 480 43.79 21.09 -21.41
CA GLU A 480 44.88 20.39 -20.72
C GLU A 480 45.91 19.87 -21.75
N GLU A 481 46.97 20.67 -21.93
CA GLU A 481 48.29 20.12 -22.21
C GLU A 481 48.56 18.99 -21.21
N ILE A 482 49.08 17.87 -21.73
CA ILE A 482 49.49 16.68 -21.00
C ILE A 482 50.35 17.08 -19.79
N LYS A 483 49.70 17.26 -18.64
CA LYS A 483 50.30 17.07 -17.33
C LYS A 483 49.80 15.73 -16.87
N THR A 484 50.73 14.81 -16.73
CA THR A 484 50.57 13.55 -16.00
C THR A 484 50.00 13.84 -14.62
N VAL A 485 48.68 13.85 -14.53
CA VAL A 485 47.94 13.62 -13.29
C VAL A 485 47.80 12.11 -13.22
N GLU A 486 48.41 11.52 -12.20
CA GLU A 486 48.23 10.11 -11.86
C GLU A 486 46.72 9.82 -11.73
N SER A 487 46.13 9.24 -12.79
CA SER A 487 44.82 8.62 -12.69
C SER A 487 44.94 7.53 -11.64
N LYS A 488 44.16 7.62 -10.56
CA LYS A 488 43.97 6.50 -9.64
C LYS A 488 43.51 5.29 -10.46
N GLN A 489 44.45 4.41 -10.75
CA GLN A 489 44.23 3.14 -11.38
C GLN A 489 43.34 2.34 -10.41
N LEU A 490 42.10 2.05 -10.81
CA LEU A 490 41.30 1.05 -10.10
C LEU A 490 41.97 -0.30 -10.38
N ASP A 491 42.63 -0.89 -9.37
CA ASP A 491 43.40 -2.13 -9.47
C ASP A 491 42.62 -3.33 -10.07
N ASN A 492 41.30 -3.21 -10.15
CA ASN A 492 40.37 -4.24 -10.61
C ASN A 492 39.72 -3.94 -11.98
N VAL A 493 40.15 -2.91 -12.71
CA VAL A 493 39.63 -2.60 -14.07
C VAL A 493 40.75 -2.64 -15.10
N VAL A 494 40.55 -3.42 -16.17
CA VAL A 494 41.48 -3.58 -17.28
C VAL A 494 40.81 -3.12 -18.57
N VAL A 495 41.37 -2.13 -19.25
CA VAL A 495 40.91 -1.72 -20.59
C VAL A 495 41.49 -2.70 -21.62
N LEU A 496 40.63 -3.20 -22.50
CA LEU A 496 40.91 -4.22 -23.51
C LEU A 496 40.84 -3.60 -24.91
N GLN A 497 41.72 -4.02 -25.81
CA GLN A 497 41.75 -3.49 -27.19
C GLN A 497 40.72 -4.16 -28.11
N SER A 498 40.24 -5.35 -27.74
CA SER A 498 39.23 -6.09 -28.52
C SER A 498 38.44 -7.07 -27.65
N ILE A 499 37.30 -7.51 -28.16
CA ILE A 499 36.50 -8.56 -27.52
C ILE A 499 37.27 -9.89 -27.50
N GLU A 500 38.05 -10.22 -28.54
CA GLU A 500 38.93 -11.41 -28.58
C GLU A 500 39.98 -11.42 -27.45
N GLU A 501 40.57 -10.27 -27.13
CA GLU A 501 41.52 -10.14 -26.02
C GLU A 501 40.83 -10.42 -24.67
N GLY A 502 39.64 -9.86 -24.47
CA GLY A 502 38.84 -10.12 -23.27
C GLY A 502 38.50 -11.59 -23.09
N LYS A 503 38.09 -12.28 -24.16
CA LYS A 503 37.75 -13.71 -24.10
C LYS A 503 38.94 -14.56 -23.65
N LYS A 504 40.16 -14.26 -24.13
CA LYS A 504 41.38 -14.95 -23.69
C LYS A 504 41.69 -14.71 -22.20
N LYS A 505 41.51 -13.47 -21.72
CA LYS A 505 41.75 -13.11 -20.31
C LYS A 505 40.71 -13.73 -19.35
N ILE A 506 39.45 -13.92 -19.78
CA ILE A 506 38.47 -14.72 -19.01
C ILE A 506 38.92 -16.17 -18.92
N LEU A 507 39.34 -16.79 -20.03
CA LEU A 507 39.78 -18.19 -20.06
C LEU A 507 41.01 -18.46 -19.19
N ASN A 508 41.90 -17.48 -19.06
CA ASN A 508 43.09 -17.55 -18.21
C ASN A 508 42.83 -17.17 -16.74
N GLY A 509 41.62 -16.72 -16.39
CA GLY A 509 41.27 -16.27 -15.04
C GLY A 509 41.82 -14.90 -14.65
N ASP A 510 42.25 -14.09 -15.62
CA ASP A 510 42.82 -12.76 -15.39
C ASP A 510 41.73 -11.70 -15.11
N ILE A 511 40.52 -11.90 -15.65
CA ILE A 511 39.32 -11.08 -15.44
C ILE A 511 38.07 -11.96 -15.30
N ASP A 512 37.07 -11.49 -14.57
CA ASP A 512 35.82 -12.22 -14.30
C ASP A 512 34.71 -11.91 -15.32
N VAL A 513 34.71 -10.70 -15.89
CA VAL A 513 33.65 -10.23 -16.81
C VAL A 513 34.20 -9.21 -17.82
N ILE A 514 33.59 -9.15 -19.01
CA ILE A 514 33.84 -8.11 -20.02
C ILE A 514 32.60 -7.23 -20.13
N MET A 515 32.79 -5.91 -20.07
CA MET A 515 31.76 -4.93 -20.38
C MET A 515 32.09 -4.23 -21.69
N ILE A 516 31.09 -4.08 -22.55
CA ILE A 516 31.22 -3.49 -23.88
C ILE A 516 30.41 -2.20 -23.90
N PHE A 517 31.06 -1.08 -24.24
CA PHE A 517 30.45 0.24 -24.34
C PHE A 517 30.45 0.73 -25.78
N ASN A 518 29.35 1.37 -26.20
CA ASN A 518 29.26 2.08 -27.47
C ASN A 518 29.46 3.57 -27.18
N GLU A 519 30.59 4.14 -27.63
CA GLU A 519 31.04 5.51 -27.36
C GLU A 519 31.28 5.86 -25.88
N SER A 520 32.05 6.92 -25.65
CA SER A 520 32.74 7.28 -24.40
C SER A 520 31.81 7.82 -23.30
N ASP A 521 30.79 7.06 -22.91
CA ASP A 521 30.06 7.30 -21.68
C ASP A 521 30.93 6.90 -20.48
N GLU A 522 31.10 7.83 -19.54
CA GLU A 522 31.89 7.65 -18.32
C GLU A 522 31.61 6.33 -17.61
N LEU A 523 32.69 5.64 -17.29
CA LEU A 523 32.71 4.33 -16.67
C LEU A 523 32.32 4.40 -15.17
N ASN A 524 31.10 4.82 -14.85
CA ASN A 524 30.54 4.71 -13.51
C ASN A 524 30.07 3.27 -13.24
N ILE A 525 30.99 2.30 -13.38
CA ILE A 525 30.69 0.88 -13.17
C ILE A 525 30.64 0.58 -11.67
N LEU A 526 29.42 0.30 -11.23
CA LEU A 526 29.04 -0.68 -10.20
C LEU A 526 29.75 -0.60 -8.84
N LYS A 527 29.16 0.18 -7.92
CA LYS A 527 29.25 -0.04 -6.46
C LYS A 527 28.58 -1.35 -6.00
N LYS A 528 28.88 -2.51 -6.61
CA LYS A 528 28.27 -3.77 -6.17
C LYS A 528 29.14 -5.03 -6.10
N ASN A 529 30.45 -4.97 -6.39
CA ASN A 529 31.35 -6.03 -5.93
C ASN A 529 32.84 -5.61 -5.98
N PRO A 530 33.49 -5.26 -4.85
CA PRO A 530 34.88 -4.77 -4.85
C PRO A 530 35.94 -5.87 -5.15
N LYS A 531 35.55 -7.10 -5.48
CA LYS A 531 36.45 -8.24 -5.73
C LYS A 531 36.51 -8.73 -7.17
N ALA A 532 35.60 -8.28 -8.04
CA ALA A 532 35.59 -8.74 -9.43
C ALA A 532 36.59 -7.91 -10.27
N LYS A 533 37.42 -8.59 -11.06
CA LYS A 533 38.29 -7.98 -12.07
C LYS A 533 37.51 -7.80 -13.37
N ILE A 534 37.36 -6.57 -13.82
CA ILE A 534 36.47 -6.20 -14.94
C ILE A 534 37.31 -5.81 -16.15
N GLY A 535 37.09 -6.48 -17.28
CA GLY A 535 37.59 -6.06 -18.59
C GLY A 535 36.63 -5.09 -19.27
N VAL A 536 37.12 -4.04 -19.92
CA VAL A 536 36.31 -3.04 -20.62
C VAL A 536 36.75 -2.94 -22.07
N VAL A 537 35.82 -3.10 -23.03
CA VAL A 537 36.05 -2.85 -24.46
C VAL A 537 35.16 -1.69 -24.91
N TYR A 538 35.73 -0.72 -25.61
CA TYR A 538 34.98 0.31 -26.29
C TYR A 538 34.84 -0.06 -27.77
N LEU A 539 33.61 -0.12 -28.28
CA LEU A 539 33.34 -0.23 -29.70
C LEU A 539 33.42 1.19 -30.29
N ILE A 540 34.43 1.41 -31.14
CA ILE A 540 34.57 2.61 -31.99
C ILE A 540 33.67 2.46 -33.21
#